data_AF-A0A2P5WXH0-F1
#
_entry.id   AF-A0A2P5WXH0-F1
#
_cell.length_a   1.000
_cell.length_b   1.000
_cell.length_c   1.000
_cell.angle_alpha   90.00
_cell.angle_beta   90.00
_cell.angle_gamma   90.00
#
_symmetry.space_group_name_H-M   'P 1'
#
loop_
_entity.id
_entity.type
_entity.pdbx_description
1 polymer ?
#
loop_
_entity_poly.entity_id
_entity_poly.type
_entity_poly.pdbx_seq_one_letter_code
_entity_poly.pdbx_strand_id
1 'polypeptide(L)'
;MSEAQRSALNALLFCTGDQSKDIVLALATNCPGGLDSAVANCIDEVLEFPLPREDERFELLNLYLDKREIAELMASVQAAAYRSENCVLDPTLFREVVDYKAAEHQQRRKLAVGDGGRV
;
A
#
# COMPACT_ATOMS: atom_id res chain seq x y z
N MET A 1 14.28 -3.80 -26.99
CA MET A 1 13.33 -2.70 -27.26
C MET A 1 12.62 -2.96 -28.57
N SER A 2 11.29 -3.11 -28.55
CA SER A 2 10.48 -3.16 -29.77
C SER A 2 10.40 -1.78 -30.42
N GLU A 3 10.00 -1.71 -31.69
CA GLU A 3 9.83 -0.44 -32.41
C GLU A 3 8.76 0.45 -31.76
N ALA A 4 7.66 -0.15 -31.30
CA ALA A 4 6.61 0.56 -30.56
C ALA A 4 7.12 1.17 -29.24
N GLN A 5 7.97 0.44 -28.51
CA GLN A 5 8.60 0.96 -27.28
C GLN A 5 9.55 2.13 -27.56
N ARG A 6 10.35 2.05 -28.64
CA ARG A 6 11.23 3.17 -29.05
C ARG A 6 10.44 4.39 -29.48
N SER A 7 9.37 4.20 -30.25
CA SER A 7 8.50 5.29 -30.69
C SER A 7 7.86 6.02 -29.51
N ALA A 8 7.28 5.27 -28.57
CA ALA A 8 6.71 5.83 -27.35
C ALA A 8 7.76 6.56 -26.48
N LEU A 9 8.96 5.99 -26.36
CA LEU A 9 10.06 6.60 -25.60
C LEU A 9 10.52 7.93 -26.22
N ASN A 10 10.69 7.97 -27.53
CA ASN A 10 11.09 9.18 -28.24
C ASN A 10 10.03 10.28 -28.15
N ALA A 11 8.74 9.91 -28.20
CA ALA A 11 7.65 10.85 -27.99
C ALA A 11 7.66 11.41 -26.56
N LEU A 12 7.92 10.57 -25.55
CA LEU A 12 8.06 11.01 -24.16
C LEU A 12 9.22 12.00 -24.02
N LEU A 13 10.41 11.63 -24.50
CA LEU A 13 11.61 12.48 -24.44
C LEU A 13 11.43 13.82 -25.16
N PHE A 14 10.70 13.83 -26.27
CA PHE A 14 10.37 15.07 -26.97
C PHE A 14 9.48 16.00 -26.12
N CYS A 15 8.46 15.45 -25.46
CA CYS A 15 7.56 16.21 -24.61
C CYS A 15 8.21 16.65 -23.28
N THR A 16 9.21 15.91 -22.78
CA THR A 16 9.91 16.19 -21.52
C THR A 16 11.31 16.78 -21.72
N GLY A 17 11.65 17.18 -22.95
CA GLY A 17 12.97 17.72 -23.28
C GLY A 17 13.19 19.15 -22.76
N ASP A 18 12.10 19.89 -22.52
CA ASP A 18 12.11 21.23 -21.93
C ASP A 18 11.56 21.20 -20.50
N GLN A 19 12.18 21.98 -19.62
CA GLN A 19 11.74 22.09 -18.23
C GLN A 19 10.36 22.77 -18.14
N SER A 20 9.40 22.11 -17.48
CA SER A 20 8.08 22.65 -17.20
C SER A 20 7.94 23.02 -15.72
N LYS A 21 7.19 24.08 -15.42
CA LYS A 21 6.83 24.47 -14.03
C LYS A 21 5.49 23.90 -13.59
N ASP A 22 4.71 23.36 -14.54
CA ASP A 22 3.32 22.97 -14.31
C ASP A 22 3.17 21.44 -14.14
N ILE A 23 4.19 20.67 -14.53
CA ILE A 23 4.13 19.20 -14.58
C ILE A 23 5.43 18.61 -14.01
N VAL A 24 5.29 17.61 -13.14
CA VAL A 24 6.39 16.80 -12.61
C VAL A 24 6.17 15.34 -13.02
N LEU A 25 7.20 14.71 -13.59
CA LEU A 25 7.19 13.30 -13.95
C LEU A 25 7.93 12.48 -12.88
N ALA A 26 7.21 11.59 -12.19
CA ALA A 26 7.79 10.64 -11.25
C ALA A 26 7.94 9.26 -11.91
N LEU A 27 9.15 8.70 -11.88
CA LEU A 27 9.48 7.39 -12.42
C LEU A 27 9.84 6.42 -11.29
N ALA A 28 9.43 5.16 -11.40
CA ALA A 28 9.79 4.10 -10.47
C ALA A 28 10.41 2.92 -11.23
N THR A 29 11.59 2.48 -10.80
CA THR A 29 12.27 1.31 -11.35
C THR A 29 13.07 0.61 -10.25
N ASN A 30 13.05 -0.72 -10.25
CA ASN A 30 13.92 -1.55 -9.43
C ASN A 30 15.26 -1.89 -10.12
N CYS A 31 15.44 -1.45 -11.37
CA CYS A 31 16.61 -1.71 -12.20
C CYS A 31 17.08 -0.40 -12.87
N PRO A 32 17.71 0.53 -12.14
CA PRO A 32 18.10 1.84 -12.67
C PRO A 32 19.09 1.74 -13.84
N GLY A 33 20.00 0.77 -13.82
CA GLY A 33 20.95 0.54 -14.92
C GLY A 33 20.33 0.01 -16.22
N GLY A 34 19.04 -0.37 -16.19
CA GLY A 34 18.30 -0.78 -17.39
C GLY A 34 17.61 0.37 -18.12
N LEU A 35 17.70 1.60 -17.59
CA LEU A 35 17.08 2.77 -18.19
C LEU A 35 17.89 3.28 -19.38
N ASP A 36 17.21 3.75 -20.42
CA ASP A 36 17.88 4.37 -21.57
C ASP A 36 18.62 5.65 -21.12
N SER A 37 19.84 5.85 -21.63
CA SER A 37 20.69 6.97 -21.26
C SER A 37 20.05 8.34 -21.52
N ALA A 38 19.21 8.47 -22.55
CA ALA A 38 18.53 9.73 -22.85
C ALA A 38 17.46 10.04 -21.80
N VAL A 39 16.76 9.01 -21.29
CA VAL A 39 15.79 9.18 -20.20
C VAL A 39 16.52 9.48 -18.89
N ALA A 40 17.59 8.74 -18.59
CA ALA A 40 18.37 8.96 -17.38
C ALA A 40 18.92 10.39 -17.29
N ASN A 41 19.35 10.97 -18.42
CA ASN A 41 19.84 12.34 -18.48
C ASN A 41 18.76 13.41 -18.28
N CYS A 42 17.48 13.06 -18.43
CA CYS A 42 16.36 13.96 -18.17
C CYS A 42 15.88 13.90 -16.72
N ILE A 43 16.47 13.06 -15.87
CA ILE A 43 16.08 12.92 -14.46
C ILE A 43 16.96 13.84 -13.61
N ASP A 44 16.34 14.84 -12.98
CA ASP A 44 17.02 15.79 -12.10
C ASP A 44 17.33 15.20 -10.72
N GLU A 45 16.39 14.44 -10.15
CA GLU A 45 16.48 13.87 -8.80
C GLU A 45 16.21 12.36 -8.81
N VAL A 46 17.04 11.62 -8.09
CA VAL A 46 16.89 10.17 -7.90
C VAL A 46 16.80 9.88 -6.41
N LEU A 47 15.68 9.28 -6.00
CA LEU A 47 15.48 8.80 -4.63
C LEU A 47 15.56 7.27 -4.60
N GLU A 48 16.54 6.74 -3.87
CA GLU A 48 16.67 5.32 -3.64
C GLU A 48 15.83 4.89 -2.43
N PHE A 49 15.00 3.87 -2.63
CA PHE A 49 14.21 3.26 -1.56
C PHE A 49 14.87 1.95 -1.12
N PRO A 50 15.67 1.94 -0.03
CA PRO A 50 16.21 0.71 0.51
C PRO A 50 15.10 -0.16 1.12
N LEU A 51 15.43 -1.43 1.37
CA LEU A 51 14.55 -2.28 2.17
C LEU A 51 14.41 -1.70 3.59
N PRO A 52 13.19 -1.66 4.14
CA PRO A 52 12.96 -1.06 5.44
C PRO A 52 13.64 -1.84 6.56
N ARG A 53 14.19 -1.08 7.51
CA ARG A 53 14.76 -1.61 8.76
C ARG A 53 13.67 -2.19 9.64
N GLU A 54 14.06 -2.87 10.71
CA GLU A 54 13.12 -3.51 11.62
C GLU A 54 12.12 -2.52 12.22
N ASP A 55 12.59 -1.38 12.71
CA ASP A 55 11.73 -0.33 13.28
C ASP A 55 10.75 0.24 12.23
N GLU A 56 11.23 0.49 11.01
CA GLU A 56 10.42 0.97 9.89
C GLU A 56 9.37 -0.06 9.45
N ARG A 57 9.69 -1.36 9.51
CA ARG A 57 8.70 -2.43 9.28
C ARG A 57 7.60 -2.41 10.34
N PHE A 58 7.95 -2.16 11.60
CA PHE A 58 6.93 -2.00 12.67
C PHE A 58 6.05 -0.77 12.42
N GLU A 59 6.61 0.36 11.99
CA GLU A 59 5.82 1.53 11.60
C GLU A 59 4.93 1.25 10.39
N LEU A 60 5.45 0.56 9.38
CA LEU A 60 4.66 0.11 8.23
C LEU A 60 3.50 -0.78 8.69
N LEU A 61 3.77 -1.75 9.57
CA LEU A 61 2.72 -2.60 10.12
C LEU A 61 1.69 -1.79 10.89
N ASN A 62 2.09 -0.81 11.70
CA ASN A 62 1.14 0.07 12.39
C ASN A 62 0.31 0.93 11.42
N LEU A 63 0.89 1.36 10.29
CA LEU A 63 0.17 2.08 9.24
C LEU A 63 -0.81 1.16 8.50
N TYR A 64 -0.37 -0.03 8.09
CA TYR A 64 -1.16 -0.97 7.30
C TYR A 64 -2.20 -1.75 8.10
N LEU A 65 -1.92 -2.02 9.37
CA LEU A 65 -2.86 -2.68 10.27
C LEU A 65 -3.87 -1.71 10.87
N ASP A 66 -3.76 -0.41 10.55
CA ASP A 66 -4.53 0.73 11.07
C ASP A 66 -4.78 0.63 12.58
N LYS A 67 -4.29 1.61 13.34
CA LYS A 67 -4.57 1.71 14.79
C LYS A 67 -6.06 1.55 15.09
N ARG A 68 -6.94 1.95 14.17
CA ARG A 68 -8.38 1.74 14.28
C ARG A 68 -8.80 0.27 14.20
N GLU A 69 -8.32 -0.51 13.26
CA GLU A 69 -8.73 -1.92 13.11
C GLU A 69 -8.23 -2.77 14.29
N ILE A 70 -7.01 -2.50 14.79
CA ILE A 70 -6.52 -3.11 16.03
C ILE A 70 -7.37 -2.67 17.23
N ALA A 71 -7.71 -1.38 17.34
CA ALA A 71 -8.56 -0.89 18.43
C ALA A 71 -9.97 -1.50 18.40
N GLU A 72 -10.59 -1.62 17.22
CA GLU A 72 -11.89 -2.25 17.04
C GLU A 72 -11.84 -3.74 17.37
N LEU A 73 -10.76 -4.43 16.96
CA LEU A 73 -10.51 -5.81 17.36
C LEU A 73 -10.42 -5.91 18.89
N MET A 74 -9.62 -5.08 19.54
CA MET A 74 -9.44 -5.11 21.00
C MET A 74 -10.74 -4.80 21.75
N ALA A 75 -11.54 -3.85 21.26
CA ALA A 75 -12.87 -3.57 21.82
C ALA A 75 -13.80 -4.79 21.71
N SER A 76 -13.77 -5.51 20.59
CA SER A 76 -14.56 -6.73 20.40
C SER A 76 -14.07 -7.90 21.25
N VAL A 77 -12.76 -8.03 21.45
CA VAL A 77 -12.15 -9.01 22.36
C VAL A 77 -12.57 -8.74 23.80
N GLN A 78 -12.55 -7.48 24.24
CA GLN A 78 -13.02 -7.09 25.56
C GLN A 78 -14.53 -7.38 25.72
N ALA A 79 -15.35 -7.02 24.74
CA ALA A 79 -16.79 -7.30 24.77
C ALA A 79 -17.09 -8.80 24.84
N ALA A 80 -16.33 -9.62 24.10
CA ALA A 80 -16.46 -11.07 24.14
C ALA A 80 -16.04 -11.65 25.50
N ALA A 81 -14.95 -11.16 26.08
CA ALA A 81 -14.51 -11.55 27.41
C ALA A 81 -15.55 -11.18 28.48
N TYR A 82 -16.14 -9.98 28.44
CA TYR A 82 -17.22 -9.60 29.36
C TYR A 82 -18.50 -10.41 29.20
N ARG A 83 -18.73 -10.97 28.00
CA ARG A 83 -19.89 -11.82 27.72
C ARG A 83 -19.66 -13.28 28.14
N SER A 84 -18.41 -13.71 28.31
CA SER A 84 -18.12 -15.10 28.66
C SER A 84 -18.56 -15.38 30.10
N GLU A 85 -19.03 -16.60 30.36
CA GLU A 85 -19.62 -16.97 31.66
C GLU A 85 -18.65 -16.77 32.83
N ASN A 86 -17.35 -16.89 32.56
CA ASN A 86 -16.29 -16.79 33.55
C ASN A 86 -15.52 -15.46 33.50
N CYS A 87 -15.88 -14.55 32.59
CA CYS A 87 -15.13 -13.31 32.31
C CYS A 87 -13.64 -13.55 31.99
N VAL A 88 -13.31 -14.73 31.47
CA VAL A 88 -11.94 -15.12 31.07
C VAL A 88 -11.85 -15.11 29.55
N LEU A 89 -10.77 -14.53 29.04
CA LEU A 89 -10.36 -14.65 27.64
C LEU A 89 -9.45 -15.87 27.49
N ASP A 90 -10.03 -17.01 27.16
CA ASP A 90 -9.25 -18.18 26.79
C ASP A 90 -8.80 -18.12 25.31
N PRO A 91 -7.78 -18.91 24.91
CA PRO A 91 -7.27 -18.89 23.53
C PRO A 91 -8.30 -19.27 22.46
N THR A 92 -9.30 -20.08 22.80
CA THR A 92 -10.36 -20.47 21.87
C THR A 92 -11.27 -19.29 21.60
N LEU A 93 -11.75 -18.63 22.66
CA LEU A 93 -12.59 -17.43 22.55
C LEU A 93 -11.86 -16.30 21.80
N PHE A 94 -10.57 -16.08 22.08
CA PHE A 94 -9.78 -15.10 21.34
C PHE A 94 -9.73 -15.41 19.84
N ARG A 95 -9.47 -16.67 19.47
CA ARG A 95 -9.41 -17.09 18.06
C ARG A 95 -10.76 -16.90 17.36
N GLU A 96 -11.86 -17.27 18.01
CA GLU A 96 -13.21 -17.06 17.48
C GLU A 96 -13.48 -15.58 17.16
N VAL A 97 -13.12 -14.67 18.08
CA VAL A 97 -13.31 -13.22 17.88
C VAL A 97 -12.46 -12.71 16.71
N VAL A 98 -11.20 -13.14 16.63
CA VAL A 98 -10.29 -12.76 15.54
C VAL A 98 -10.83 -13.25 14.19
N ASP A 99 -11.22 -14.53 14.10
CA ASP A 99 -11.74 -15.12 12.86
C ASP A 99 -13.03 -14.43 12.40
N TYR A 100 -13.94 -14.15 13.35
CA TYR A 100 -15.17 -13.40 13.09
C TYR A 100 -14.86 -11.99 12.57
N LYS A 101 -13.98 -11.24 13.24
CA LYS A 101 -13.64 -9.88 12.84
C LYS A 101 -12.87 -9.82 11.52
N ALA A 102 -12.00 -10.78 11.26
CA ALA A 102 -11.29 -10.90 9.99
C ALA A 102 -12.29 -11.15 8.84
N ALA A 103 -13.26 -12.05 9.03
CA ALA A 103 -14.31 -12.30 8.03
C ALA A 103 -15.21 -11.07 7.80
N GLU A 104 -15.59 -10.36 8.87
CA GLU A 104 -16.38 -9.13 8.80
C GLU A 104 -15.63 -8.03 8.01
N HIS A 105 -14.36 -7.81 8.32
CA HIS A 105 -13.52 -6.82 7.63
C HIS A 105 -13.34 -7.17 6.13
N GLN A 106 -13.13 -8.46 5.81
CA GLN A 106 -13.07 -8.90 4.41
C GLN A 106 -14.37 -8.61 3.64
N GLN A 107 -15.53 -8.79 4.27
CA GLN A 107 -16.82 -8.49 3.65
C GLN A 107 -17.01 -6.98 3.42
N ARG A 108 -16.63 -6.14 4.39
CA ARG A 108 -16.67 -4.67 4.25
C ARG A 108 -15.78 -4.19 3.11
N ARG A 109 -14.58 -4.76 2.96
CA ARG A 109 -13.68 -4.44 1.83
C ARG A 109 -14.29 -4.80 0.48
N LYS A 110 -14.97 -5.93 0.35
CA LYS A 110 -15.66 -6.31 -0.90
C LYS A 110 -16.76 -5.31 -1.27
N LEU A 111 -17.51 -4.83 -0.28
CA LEU A 111 -18.56 -3.82 -0.49
C LEU A 111 -17.98 -2.44 -0.87
N ALA A 112 -16.90 -2.01 -0.21
CA ALA A 112 -16.23 -0.75 -0.52
C ALA A 112 -15.60 -0.70 -1.93
N VAL A 113 -15.09 -1.84 -2.43
CA VAL A 113 -14.52 -1.95 -3.78
C VAL A 113 -15.61 -1.96 -4.86
N GLY A 114 -16.83 -2.41 -4.55
CA GLY A 114 -17.94 -2.47 -5.50
C GLY A 114 -18.59 -1.12 -5.83
N ASP A 115 -18.40 -0.10 -4.99
CA ASP A 115 -19.07 1.20 -5.11
C ASP A 115 -18.24 2.26 -5.88
N GLY A 116 -16.98 1.96 -6.22
CA GLY A 116 -16.07 2.84 -6.96
C GLY A 116 -16.32 2.95 -8.48
N GLY A 117 -17.46 2.45 -8.98
CA GLY A 117 -17.77 2.35 -10.42
C GLY A 117 -18.87 3.29 -10.92
N ARG A 118 -19.30 4.29 -10.13
CA ARG A 118 -20.30 5.29 -10.55
C ARG A 118 -19.89 6.70 -10.15
N VAL A 119 -18.91 7.28 -10.84
CA VAL A 119 -18.86 8.72 -11.13
C VAL A 119 -18.24 8.90 -12.51
#